data_AF-A0A5J4TNX1-F1
#
_entry.id   AF-A0A5J4TNX1-F1
#
_cell.length_a   1.000
_cell.length_b   1.000
_cell.length_c   1.000
_cell.angle_alpha   90.00
_cell.angle_beta   90.00
_cell.angle_gamma   90.00
#
_symmetry.space_group_name_H-M   'P 1'
#
loop_
_entity.id
_entity.type
_entity.pdbx_description
1 polymer ?
#
loop_
_entity_poly.entity_id
_entity_poly.type
_entity_poly.pdbx_seq_one_letter_code
_entity_poly.pdbx_strand_id
1 'polypeptide(L)'
;YKITLLNAIHYESVSINKIRDFPVLIKGGAKNEEGNDILTVWGVNTSSARIITLLQGNLTIKNIEFIQTVSLTEQGNQIWPWNAIIFAYDEVFSFRILSVDSCIFKGLGSQTPVRMMIYAYNVQKMNLTNCIFHDANISDSYAVCYQSQSNSEIIIDNSTFENINITNSGDGVLYIYISGQNSRMTINGSSFNNVTDGAYIYNFGDNSRMIINGSTFLNSSRGVYIYNFGYYTVITITGSTFENCVNNSYSSNSAALYIQSYSSSQNPNSYIIIQNKFINNFGYYTGGFYGYFLYGGTFNFSYNEFIHNRNNLSIFGNDAYLRWYQYPQDWTIDNAKYKVQKMFENCTPSNEKNVYYEFRVNDVFDISGYITSGVVEQDPGDDLEEGTEGCIWNVNQTGDGISTKKTIKGVLAGNCTDPEGYKITLLNAIHYESVSINKIRDFPVLIK
;
A
#
# COMPACT_ATOMS: atom_id res chain seq x y z
N TYR A 1 32.71 -1.48 17.92
CA TYR A 1 32.51 -1.01 19.30
C TYR A 1 31.31 -1.71 19.91
N LYS A 2 31.39 -2.10 21.18
CA LYS A 2 30.28 -2.65 21.96
C LYS A 2 30.17 -1.85 23.26
N ILE A 3 29.05 -1.18 23.45
CA ILE A 3 28.78 -0.26 24.57
C ILE A 3 27.54 -0.79 25.30
N THR A 4 27.63 -0.92 26.62
CA THR A 4 26.53 -1.37 27.47
C THR A 4 26.24 -0.30 28.52
N LEU A 5 25.01 0.17 28.57
CA LEU A 5 24.55 1.12 29.58
C LEU A 5 24.12 0.33 30.83
N LEU A 6 24.93 0.40 31.89
CA LEU A 6 24.74 -0.42 33.10
C LEU A 6 23.71 0.15 34.07
N ASN A 7 23.48 1.46 34.01
CA ASN A 7 22.52 2.14 34.88
C ASN A 7 21.10 1.99 34.34
N ALA A 8 20.11 1.96 35.25
CA ALA A 8 18.70 1.92 34.89
C ALA A 8 18.23 3.19 34.16
N ILE A 9 18.82 4.34 34.50
CA ILE A 9 18.52 5.64 33.87
C ILE A 9 19.83 6.28 33.43
N HIS A 10 19.86 6.78 32.21
CA HIS A 10 21.01 7.46 31.61
C HIS A 10 20.57 8.76 30.94
N TYR A 11 21.33 9.84 31.16
CA TYR A 11 21.10 11.14 30.53
C TYR A 11 22.35 11.59 29.79
N GLU A 12 22.37 11.42 28.48
CA GLU A 12 23.46 11.91 27.64
C GLU A 12 23.02 12.05 26.19
N SER A 13 23.76 12.89 25.46
CA SER A 13 23.69 12.95 24.00
C SER A 13 24.98 12.39 23.40
N VAL A 14 24.87 11.60 22.33
CA VAL A 14 26.02 10.99 21.66
C VAL A 14 26.00 11.23 20.15
N SER A 15 27.18 11.50 19.59
CA SER A 15 27.41 11.61 18.15
C SER A 15 28.25 10.44 17.65
N ILE A 16 27.70 9.68 16.71
CA ILE A 16 28.36 8.54 16.07
C ILE A 16 28.89 8.98 14.71
N ASN A 17 30.22 8.96 14.59
CA ASN A 17 30.95 9.24 13.36
C ASN A 17 32.02 8.17 13.20
N LYS A 18 31.64 7.03 12.65
CA LYS A 18 32.52 5.87 12.44
C LYS A 18 32.44 5.42 10.99
N ILE A 19 33.58 5.00 10.45
CA ILE A 19 33.64 4.43 9.10
C ILE A 19 33.01 3.03 9.06
N ARG A 20 32.75 2.53 7.85
CA ARG A 20 32.03 1.28 7.56
C ARG A 20 32.52 0.07 8.36
N ASP A 21 33.84 -0.06 8.54
CA ASP A 21 34.45 -1.26 9.11
C ASP A 21 34.38 -1.34 10.64
N PHE A 22 33.87 -0.28 11.30
CA PHE A 22 33.78 -0.21 12.75
C PHE A 22 32.32 -0.08 13.22
N PRO A 23 31.52 -1.15 13.15
CA PRO A 23 30.14 -1.11 13.63
C PRO A 23 30.08 -0.79 15.12
N VAL A 24 29.04 -0.05 15.53
CA VAL A 24 28.79 0.36 16.91
C VAL A 24 27.53 -0.33 17.39
N LEU A 25 27.63 -1.10 18.46
CA LEU A 25 26.49 -1.60 19.21
C LEU A 25 26.38 -0.81 20.52
N ILE A 26 25.22 -0.22 20.78
CA ILE A 26 24.83 0.34 22.07
C ILE A 26 23.65 -0.47 22.59
N LYS A 27 23.72 -0.95 23.83
CA LYS A 27 22.61 -1.71 24.43
C LYS A 27 22.36 -1.33 25.89
N GLY A 28 21.11 -1.46 26.32
CA GLY A 28 20.78 -1.47 27.74
C GLY A 28 21.29 -2.74 28.41
N GLY A 29 21.82 -2.60 29.62
CA GLY A 29 22.30 -3.69 30.47
C GLY A 29 21.95 -3.48 31.94
N ALA A 30 20.94 -2.64 32.21
CA ALA A 30 20.40 -2.46 33.54
C ALA A 30 19.74 -3.74 34.04
N LYS A 31 19.84 -3.97 35.35
CA LYS A 31 19.23 -5.10 36.04
C LYS A 31 18.37 -4.61 37.20
N ASN A 32 17.30 -5.34 37.50
CA ASN A 32 16.53 -5.14 38.72
C ASN A 32 17.25 -5.75 39.94
N GLU A 33 16.64 -5.66 41.12
CA GLU A 33 17.19 -6.20 42.38
C GLU A 33 17.40 -7.73 42.35
N GLU A 34 16.63 -8.45 41.54
CA GLU A 34 16.71 -9.90 41.35
C GLU A 34 17.79 -10.30 40.32
N GLY A 35 18.46 -9.33 39.69
CA GLY A 35 19.47 -9.56 38.65
C GLY A 35 18.90 -9.83 37.25
N ASN A 36 17.59 -9.69 37.06
CA ASN A 36 16.91 -9.82 35.77
C ASN A 36 17.16 -8.57 34.93
N ASP A 37 17.39 -8.77 33.62
CA ASP A 37 17.62 -7.66 32.70
C ASP A 37 16.33 -6.83 32.55
N ILE A 38 16.48 -5.50 32.59
CA ILE A 38 15.40 -4.54 32.35
C ILE A 38 15.80 -3.59 31.21
N LEU A 39 14.83 -2.82 30.71
CA LEU A 39 15.11 -1.73 29.79
C LEU A 39 15.95 -0.66 30.49
N THR A 40 17.00 -0.19 29.82
CA THR A 40 17.68 1.04 30.25
C THR A 40 16.90 2.24 29.72
N VAL A 41 16.52 3.16 30.60
CA VAL A 41 15.92 4.43 30.23
C VAL A 41 17.01 5.39 29.76
N TRP A 42 16.86 5.97 28.57
CA TRP A 42 17.80 6.94 28.02
C TRP A 42 17.07 8.23 27.61
N GLY A 43 17.45 9.34 28.24
CA GLY A 43 16.97 10.68 27.92
C GLY A 43 18.10 11.69 27.70
N VAL A 44 17.75 12.96 27.56
CA VAL A 44 18.66 14.09 27.75
C VAL A 44 18.04 15.06 28.75
N ASN A 45 18.83 15.55 29.70
CA ASN A 45 18.42 16.55 30.69
C ASN A 45 19.12 17.92 30.48
N THR A 46 19.77 18.09 29.33
CA THR A 46 20.50 19.30 28.92
C THR A 46 19.87 19.89 27.68
N SER A 47 20.41 21.01 27.18
CA SER A 47 19.94 21.68 25.97
C SER A 47 20.21 20.92 24.65
N SER A 48 20.48 19.63 24.74
CA SER A 48 20.80 18.78 23.60
C SER A 48 19.57 18.60 22.70
N ALA A 49 19.74 18.91 21.42
CA ALA A 49 18.66 18.77 20.44
C ALA A 49 18.24 17.32 20.20
N ARG A 50 19.13 16.36 20.51
CA ARG A 50 19.00 14.94 20.15
C ARG A 50 19.61 14.05 21.22
N ILE A 51 19.16 12.80 21.35
CA ILE A 51 19.84 11.79 22.17
C ILE A 51 20.96 11.15 21.34
N ILE A 52 20.68 10.76 20.10
CA ILE A 52 21.66 10.13 19.20
C ILE A 52 21.74 10.91 17.89
N THR A 53 22.94 11.32 17.50
CA THR A 53 23.24 11.82 16.16
C THR A 53 24.12 10.80 15.42
N LEU A 54 23.60 10.17 14.35
CA LEU A 54 24.37 9.28 13.49
C LEU A 54 24.82 10.05 12.23
N LEU A 55 26.06 10.53 12.23
CA LEU A 55 26.64 11.25 11.08
C LEU A 55 27.07 10.27 9.99
N GLN A 56 27.76 9.20 10.38
CA GLN A 56 28.09 8.05 9.53
C GLN A 56 28.38 6.81 10.36
N GLY A 57 28.19 5.65 9.73
CA GLY A 57 28.57 4.36 10.30
C GLY A 57 27.44 3.35 10.31
N ASN A 58 27.73 2.20 10.92
CA ASN A 58 26.79 1.11 11.15
C ASN A 58 26.45 1.05 12.64
N LEU A 59 25.27 1.54 13.02
CA LEU A 59 24.81 1.65 14.40
C LEU A 59 23.71 0.63 14.68
N THR A 60 23.89 -0.17 15.73
CA THR A 60 22.86 -1.04 16.31
C THR A 60 22.53 -0.57 17.72
N ILE A 61 21.25 -0.44 18.03
CA ILE A 61 20.72 -0.05 19.36
C ILE A 61 19.79 -1.16 19.85
N LYS A 62 19.93 -1.60 21.11
CA LYS A 62 19.09 -2.65 21.70
C LYS A 62 18.65 -2.40 23.14
N ASN A 63 17.43 -2.81 23.48
CA ASN A 63 16.95 -2.86 24.87
C ASN A 63 17.01 -1.51 25.59
N ILE A 64 16.46 -0.46 24.95
CA ILE A 64 16.46 0.91 25.49
C ILE A 64 15.04 1.48 25.42
N GLU A 65 14.60 2.12 26.50
CA GLU A 65 13.44 3.01 26.52
C GLU A 65 13.93 4.46 26.37
N PHE A 66 13.64 5.08 25.24
CA PHE A 66 13.91 6.49 25.00
C PHE A 66 12.79 7.36 25.56
N ILE A 67 13.16 8.34 26.37
CA ILE A 67 12.23 9.29 26.97
C ILE A 67 12.48 10.72 26.51
N GLN A 68 11.41 11.49 26.44
CA GLN A 68 11.47 12.95 26.34
C GLN A 68 11.10 13.55 27.70
N THR A 69 11.67 14.70 28.04
CA THR A 69 11.42 15.39 29.30
C THR A 69 11.00 16.83 29.06
N VAL A 70 10.15 17.35 29.94
CA VAL A 70 9.78 18.78 29.96
C VAL A 70 10.54 19.46 31.07
N SER A 71 11.27 20.53 30.74
CA SER A 71 11.95 21.40 31.69
C SER A 71 11.28 22.77 31.72
N LEU A 72 11.10 23.33 32.91
CA LEU A 72 10.65 24.71 33.08
C LEU A 72 11.83 25.66 32.83
N THR A 73 11.65 26.61 31.91
CA THR A 73 12.60 27.69 31.64
C THR A 73 11.94 29.04 31.89
N GLU A 74 12.72 30.12 31.94
CA GLU A 74 12.19 31.49 32.04
C GLU A 74 11.24 31.86 30.90
N GLN A 75 11.35 31.16 29.75
CA GLN A 75 10.54 31.36 28.55
C GLN A 75 9.34 30.38 28.47
N GLY A 76 9.16 29.52 29.48
CA GLY A 76 8.10 28.50 29.53
C GLY A 76 8.62 27.07 29.48
N ASN A 77 7.73 26.13 29.15
CA ASN A 77 8.06 24.70 29.06
C ASN A 77 8.92 24.42 27.82
N GLN A 78 10.08 23.80 28.03
CA GLN A 78 10.96 23.35 26.96
C GLN A 78 11.09 21.84 26.97
N ILE A 79 11.00 21.22 25.78
CA ILE A 79 11.06 19.76 25.62
C ILE A 79 12.47 19.35 25.23
N TRP A 80 12.98 18.27 25.83
CA TRP A 80 14.27 17.68 25.51
C TRP A 80 14.12 16.18 25.22
N PRO A 81 14.72 15.66 24.13
CA PRO A 81 15.27 16.41 23.00
C PRO A 81 14.15 17.17 22.25
N TRP A 82 14.44 18.40 21.78
CA TRP A 82 13.46 19.20 21.01
C TRP A 82 13.42 18.87 19.52
N ASN A 83 14.46 18.23 18.97
CA ASN A 83 14.53 17.94 17.53
C ASN A 83 14.09 16.50 17.23
N ALA A 84 14.87 15.50 17.64
CA ALA A 84 14.55 14.09 17.42
C ALA A 84 15.24 13.23 18.48
N ILE A 85 14.73 12.03 18.77
CA ILE A 85 15.42 11.07 19.63
C ILE A 85 16.66 10.53 18.91
N ILE A 86 16.46 9.97 17.70
CA ILE A 86 17.53 9.52 16.82
C ILE A 86 17.52 10.40 15.56
N PHE A 87 18.68 10.98 15.24
CA PHE A 87 18.87 11.81 14.07
C PHE A 87 20.03 11.27 13.23
N ALA A 88 19.71 10.60 12.14
CA ALA A 88 20.66 10.04 11.18
C ALA A 88 20.70 10.91 9.92
N TYR A 89 21.43 12.02 9.98
CA TYR A 89 21.65 12.95 8.88
C TYR A 89 22.99 13.68 9.00
N ASP A 90 23.65 13.82 7.85
CA ASP A 90 24.80 14.68 7.62
C ASP A 90 24.83 15.03 6.11
N GLU A 91 25.28 16.24 5.77
CA GLU A 91 25.31 16.74 4.39
C GLU A 91 26.50 16.21 3.58
N VAL A 92 27.58 15.81 4.26
CA VAL A 92 28.84 15.37 3.64
C VAL A 92 28.90 13.84 3.56
N PHE A 93 28.46 13.13 4.60
CA PHE A 93 28.61 11.68 4.66
C PHE A 93 27.40 10.91 4.13
N SER A 94 27.65 9.88 3.31
CA SER A 94 26.61 9.07 2.65
C SER A 94 26.45 7.65 3.20
N PHE A 95 27.37 7.15 4.04
CA PHE A 95 27.30 5.80 4.57
C PHE A 95 26.64 5.74 5.95
N ARG A 96 25.38 5.30 6.00
CA ARG A 96 24.63 5.12 7.25
C ARG A 96 23.78 3.85 7.22
N ILE A 97 23.95 3.03 8.25
CA ILE A 97 23.11 1.89 8.57
C ILE A 97 22.63 2.05 10.01
N LEU A 98 21.31 1.96 10.21
CA LEU A 98 20.66 2.06 11.51
C LEU A 98 19.88 0.77 11.77
N SER A 99 20.14 0.11 12.89
CA SER A 99 19.36 -1.03 13.36
C SER A 99 18.91 -0.77 14.79
N VAL A 100 17.61 -0.81 15.04
CA VAL A 100 17.00 -0.63 16.35
C VAL A 100 16.18 -1.87 16.64
N ASP A 101 16.45 -2.52 17.77
CA ASP A 101 15.85 -3.80 18.13
C ASP A 101 15.40 -3.79 19.59
N SER A 102 14.12 -4.12 19.82
CA SER A 102 13.56 -4.25 21.17
C SER A 102 13.71 -2.95 21.98
N CYS A 103 13.34 -1.81 21.37
CA CYS A 103 13.40 -0.49 21.99
C CYS A 103 12.00 0.14 22.10
N ILE A 104 11.83 1.01 23.08
CA ILE A 104 10.60 1.81 23.29
C ILE A 104 10.92 3.28 23.02
N PHE A 105 10.05 3.95 22.28
CA PHE A 105 10.07 5.39 22.03
C PHE A 105 8.80 5.99 22.62
N LYS A 106 8.95 6.68 23.74
CA LYS A 106 7.84 7.24 24.50
C LYS A 106 7.73 8.74 24.30
N GLY A 107 6.58 9.19 23.81
CA GLY A 107 6.26 10.61 23.69
C GLY A 107 5.83 11.24 25.01
N LEU A 108 5.19 12.40 24.93
CA LEU A 108 4.69 13.18 26.07
C LEU A 108 3.16 13.18 26.19
N GLY A 109 2.50 12.18 25.60
CA GLY A 109 1.06 12.05 25.53
C GLY A 109 0.42 12.95 24.45
N SER A 110 -0.91 13.05 24.47
CA SER A 110 -1.69 13.71 23.41
C SER A 110 -1.65 15.24 23.47
N GLN A 111 -1.28 15.83 24.61
CA GLN A 111 -1.40 17.29 24.83
C GLN A 111 -0.10 18.04 24.59
N THR A 112 1.05 17.39 24.74
CA THR A 112 2.35 18.04 24.62
C THR A 112 3.00 17.64 23.29
N PRO A 113 3.07 18.57 22.32
CA PRO A 113 3.64 18.28 21.03
C PRO A 113 5.14 18.02 21.14
N VAL A 114 5.60 16.92 20.55
CA VAL A 114 7.00 16.60 20.35
C VAL A 114 7.28 16.61 18.85
N ARG A 115 8.51 16.94 18.44
CA ARG A 115 8.77 17.14 17.03
C ARG A 115 8.71 15.84 16.22
N MET A 116 9.59 14.88 16.54
CA MET A 116 9.64 13.55 15.90
C MET A 116 10.47 12.59 16.76
N MET A 117 10.37 11.29 16.49
CA MET A 117 11.14 10.26 17.20
C MET A 117 12.41 9.88 16.43
N ILE A 118 12.28 9.50 15.16
CA ILE A 118 13.42 9.12 14.32
C ILE A 118 13.41 9.91 13.01
N TYR A 119 14.54 10.55 12.72
CA TYR A 119 14.83 11.17 11.43
C TYR A 119 15.98 10.43 10.76
N ALA A 120 15.73 9.74 9.66
CA ALA A 120 16.74 9.01 8.91
C ALA A 120 16.73 9.46 7.44
N TYR A 121 17.69 10.28 7.04
CA TYR A 121 17.74 10.86 5.69
C TYR A 121 18.99 10.40 4.93
N ASN A 122 18.91 9.90 3.70
CA ASN A 122 20.02 9.23 3.00
C ASN A 122 20.60 8.06 3.80
N VAL A 123 19.74 7.27 4.45
CA VAL A 123 20.16 6.04 5.15
C VAL A 123 20.09 4.87 4.18
N GLN A 124 21.19 4.12 4.06
CA GLN A 124 21.27 2.97 3.15
C GLN A 124 20.43 1.81 3.65
N LYS A 125 20.50 1.54 4.95
CA LYS A 125 19.70 0.48 5.58
C LYS A 125 19.14 0.91 6.92
N MET A 126 17.84 0.73 7.11
CA MET A 126 17.16 0.97 8.37
C MET A 126 16.33 -0.25 8.78
N ASN A 127 16.65 -0.82 9.94
CA ASN A 127 15.90 -1.93 10.52
C ASN A 127 15.28 -1.48 11.84
N LEU A 128 13.96 -1.56 11.96
CA LEU A 128 13.22 -1.42 13.21
C LEU A 128 12.55 -2.75 13.52
N THR A 129 12.99 -3.43 14.58
CA THR A 129 12.51 -4.76 14.93
C THR A 129 12.05 -4.78 16.37
N ASN A 130 10.86 -5.35 16.65
CA ASN A 130 10.31 -5.44 18.02
C ASN A 130 10.27 -4.07 18.74
N CYS A 131 10.07 -2.98 18.01
CA CYS A 131 10.09 -1.64 18.59
C CYS A 131 8.67 -1.17 18.92
N ILE A 132 8.52 -0.35 19.96
CA ILE A 132 7.26 0.28 20.33
C ILE A 132 7.43 1.79 20.24
N PHE A 133 6.56 2.46 19.49
CA PHE A 133 6.45 3.91 19.40
C PHE A 133 5.07 4.27 19.95
N HIS A 134 5.01 5.05 21.04
CA HIS A 134 3.71 5.30 21.64
C HIS A 134 3.56 6.64 22.36
N ASP A 135 2.29 7.01 22.56
CA ASP A 135 1.82 8.15 23.35
C ASP A 135 2.48 9.47 22.94
N ALA A 136 2.35 9.83 21.68
CA ALA A 136 3.01 11.01 21.12
C ALA A 136 2.06 11.89 20.32
N ASN A 137 2.09 13.20 20.61
CA ASN A 137 1.54 14.22 19.75
C ASN A 137 2.66 14.80 18.89
N ILE A 138 2.71 14.48 17.61
CA ILE A 138 3.77 14.86 16.68
C ILE A 138 3.44 16.21 16.04
N SER A 139 4.35 17.17 16.15
CA SER A 139 4.22 18.50 15.52
C SER A 139 4.83 18.62 14.13
N ASP A 140 5.68 17.66 13.74
CA ASP A 140 6.18 17.55 12.37
C ASP A 140 5.21 16.69 11.52
N SER A 141 5.58 16.35 10.28
CA SER A 141 4.72 15.53 9.41
C SER A 141 4.70 14.04 9.74
N TYR A 142 5.63 13.55 10.58
CA TYR A 142 5.84 12.12 10.83
C TYR A 142 6.54 11.84 12.17
N ALA A 143 6.31 10.66 12.75
CA ALA A 143 7.03 10.20 13.94
C ALA A 143 8.38 9.56 13.56
N VAL A 144 8.36 8.74 12.51
CA VAL A 144 9.52 8.05 11.94
C VAL A 144 9.61 8.39 10.47
N CYS A 145 10.72 9.01 10.06
CA CYS A 145 11.04 9.27 8.67
C CYS A 145 12.22 8.46 8.22
N TYR A 146 12.07 7.81 7.07
CA TYR A 146 13.12 7.17 6.32
C TYR A 146 13.16 7.74 4.90
N GLN A 147 14.29 8.34 4.54
CA GLN A 147 14.59 8.79 3.20
C GLN A 147 15.88 8.14 2.72
N SER A 148 15.86 7.67 1.48
CA SER A 148 16.94 6.86 0.94
C SER A 148 17.21 7.13 -0.54
N GLN A 149 18.37 6.64 -0.99
CA GLN A 149 18.83 6.63 -2.38
C GLN A 149 18.75 5.20 -2.95
N SER A 150 19.41 4.96 -4.08
CA SER A 150 19.44 3.64 -4.72
C SER A 150 20.09 2.57 -3.85
N ASN A 151 19.70 1.31 -4.08
CA ASN A 151 20.22 0.12 -3.37
C ASN A 151 20.01 0.20 -1.85
N SER A 152 18.89 0.76 -1.44
CA SER A 152 18.55 0.97 -0.04
C SER A 152 17.53 -0.04 0.47
N GLU A 153 17.48 -0.21 1.78
CA GLU A 153 16.59 -1.16 2.44
C GLU A 153 15.99 -0.57 3.72
N ILE A 154 14.67 -0.64 3.84
CA ILE A 154 13.98 -0.43 5.12
C ILE A 154 13.18 -1.67 5.49
N ILE A 155 13.35 -2.12 6.73
CA ILE A 155 12.62 -3.23 7.32
C ILE A 155 12.00 -2.74 8.64
N ILE A 156 10.67 -2.78 8.71
CA ILE A 156 9.88 -2.60 9.92
C ILE A 156 9.26 -3.95 10.25
N ASP A 157 9.69 -4.58 11.32
CA ASP A 157 9.33 -5.96 11.64
C ASP A 157 8.82 -6.06 13.07
N ASN A 158 7.65 -6.68 13.23
CA ASN A 158 7.00 -6.92 14.51
C ASN A 158 7.02 -5.68 15.45
N SER A 159 6.76 -4.50 14.89
CA SER A 159 6.84 -3.23 15.62
C SER A 159 5.45 -2.60 15.78
N THR A 160 5.27 -1.83 16.85
CA THR A 160 3.99 -1.24 17.24
C THR A 160 4.08 0.27 17.24
N PHE A 161 3.10 0.92 16.60
CA PHE A 161 2.84 2.35 16.64
C PHE A 161 1.46 2.55 17.27
N GLU A 162 1.40 3.23 18.42
CA GLU A 162 0.17 3.30 19.22
C GLU A 162 -0.08 4.70 19.80
N ASN A 163 -1.30 5.20 19.70
CA ASN A 163 -1.69 6.50 20.26
C ASN A 163 -0.79 7.65 19.78
N ILE A 164 -0.53 7.69 18.47
CA ILE A 164 0.30 8.72 17.84
C ILE A 164 -0.59 9.64 17.01
N ASN A 165 -0.70 10.88 17.46
CA ASN A 165 -1.40 11.94 16.74
C ASN A 165 -0.40 12.79 15.94
N ILE A 166 -0.71 13.15 14.70
CA ILE A 166 0.08 14.09 13.88
C ILE A 166 -0.74 15.36 13.66
N THR A 167 -0.19 16.51 14.03
CA THR A 167 -0.91 17.79 14.01
C THR A 167 -0.64 18.65 12.78
N ASN A 168 0.52 18.49 12.16
CA ASN A 168 0.80 19.09 10.86
C ASN A 168 0.15 18.25 9.76
N SER A 169 0.02 18.74 8.52
CA SER A 169 -0.66 18.05 7.40
C SER A 169 0.00 16.69 7.07
N GLY A 170 -0.30 15.68 7.90
CA GLY A 170 0.59 14.56 8.19
C GLY A 170 0.86 13.66 7.00
N ASP A 171 2.12 13.28 6.85
CA ASP A 171 2.62 12.32 5.88
C ASP A 171 2.76 10.93 6.55
N GLY A 172 1.85 10.56 7.46
CA GLY A 172 1.90 9.27 8.17
C GLY A 172 2.83 9.22 9.37
N VAL A 173 2.52 8.34 10.33
CA VAL A 173 3.37 8.05 11.50
C VAL A 173 4.69 7.43 11.03
N LEU A 174 4.61 6.55 10.03
CA LEU A 174 5.75 6.02 9.31
C LEU A 174 5.79 6.64 7.90
N TYR A 175 6.77 7.50 7.66
CA TYR A 175 7.03 8.12 6.36
C TYR A 175 8.24 7.49 5.68
N ILE A 176 8.06 6.98 4.46
CA ILE A 176 9.08 6.31 3.67
C ILE A 176 9.21 7.01 2.32
N TYR A 177 10.39 7.56 2.03
CA TYR A 177 10.73 8.20 0.77
C TYR A 177 11.91 7.49 0.09
N ILE A 178 11.64 6.87 -1.05
CA ILE A 178 12.63 6.14 -1.86
C ILE A 178 12.88 6.94 -3.13
N SER A 179 14.09 7.53 -3.23
CA SER A 179 14.47 8.35 -4.39
C SER A 179 15.26 7.62 -5.47
N GLY A 180 15.72 6.39 -5.20
CA GLY A 180 16.63 5.69 -6.09
C GLY A 180 16.26 4.23 -6.34
N GLN A 181 16.91 3.64 -7.34
CA GLN A 181 16.56 2.34 -7.92
C GLN A 181 16.98 1.15 -7.05
N ASN A 182 16.40 -0.01 -7.31
CA ASN A 182 16.74 -1.29 -6.67
C ASN A 182 16.56 -1.28 -5.13
N SER A 183 15.58 -0.52 -4.65
CA SER A 183 15.33 -0.34 -3.23
C SER A 183 14.32 -1.36 -2.71
N ARG A 184 14.42 -1.71 -1.42
CA ARG A 184 13.56 -2.68 -0.76
C ARG A 184 12.89 -2.06 0.46
N MET A 185 11.58 -2.20 0.53
CA MET A 185 10.80 -1.81 1.69
C MET A 185 9.98 -2.99 2.17
N THR A 186 10.00 -3.25 3.48
CA THR A 186 9.21 -4.30 4.11
C THR A 186 8.62 -3.79 5.42
N ILE A 187 7.30 -3.90 5.56
CA ILE A 187 6.55 -3.74 6.81
C ILE A 187 5.92 -5.10 7.09
N ASN A 188 6.37 -5.78 8.14
CA ASN A 188 5.99 -7.16 8.42
C ASN A 188 5.49 -7.31 9.86
N GLY A 189 4.35 -7.96 10.03
CA GLY A 189 3.79 -8.27 11.35
C GLY A 189 3.61 -7.06 12.27
N SER A 190 3.50 -5.84 11.73
CA SER A 190 3.53 -4.60 12.51
C SER A 190 2.11 -4.07 12.76
N SER A 191 1.92 -3.33 13.85
CA SER A 191 0.61 -2.83 14.27
C SER A 191 0.58 -1.31 14.36
N PHE A 192 -0.43 -0.68 13.77
CA PHE A 192 -0.69 0.76 13.80
C PHE A 192 -2.06 0.97 14.44
N ASN A 193 -2.08 1.36 15.71
CA ASN A 193 -3.29 1.38 16.54
C ASN A 193 -3.57 2.81 17.02
N ASN A 194 -4.76 3.33 16.70
CA ASN A 194 -5.17 4.67 17.11
C ASN A 194 -4.13 5.74 16.71
N VAL A 195 -3.82 5.78 15.41
CA VAL A 195 -2.86 6.72 14.84
C VAL A 195 -3.53 7.65 13.84
N THR A 196 -3.02 8.87 13.65
CA THR A 196 -3.59 9.79 12.65
C THR A 196 -3.52 9.15 11.26
N ASP A 197 -2.33 8.81 10.78
CA ASP A 197 -2.13 8.13 9.49
C ASP A 197 -1.06 7.03 9.70
N GLY A 198 -1.29 5.82 9.20
CA GLY A 198 -0.41 4.66 9.46
C GLY A 198 0.93 4.77 8.73
N ALA A 199 0.98 4.29 7.50
CA ALA A 199 2.17 4.32 6.66
C ALA A 199 1.96 5.16 5.39
N TYR A 200 2.90 6.04 5.10
CA TYR A 200 2.92 6.86 3.89
C TYR A 200 4.21 6.60 3.13
N ILE A 201 4.08 6.22 1.87
CA ILE A 201 5.18 5.72 1.06
C ILE A 201 5.24 6.49 -0.26
N TYR A 202 6.35 7.16 -0.50
CA TYR A 202 6.73 7.73 -1.79
C TYR A 202 7.86 6.91 -2.40
N ASN A 203 7.65 6.39 -3.60
CA ASN A 203 8.68 5.72 -4.40
C ASN A 203 8.85 6.41 -5.75
N PHE A 204 10.03 6.98 -5.98
CA PHE A 204 10.48 7.47 -7.28
C PHE A 204 11.51 6.51 -7.93
N GLY A 205 11.92 5.46 -7.21
CA GLY A 205 12.95 4.53 -7.64
C GLY A 205 12.40 3.37 -8.47
N ASP A 206 13.02 3.13 -9.63
CA ASP A 206 12.72 1.97 -10.46
C ASP A 206 13.22 0.66 -9.84
N ASN A 207 12.64 -0.45 -10.29
CA ASN A 207 13.06 -1.81 -9.93
C ASN A 207 13.02 -2.05 -8.40
N SER A 208 12.07 -1.39 -7.73
CA SER A 208 11.91 -1.42 -6.29
C SER A 208 10.91 -2.50 -5.87
N ARG A 209 11.07 -3.02 -4.66
CA ARG A 209 10.15 -4.00 -4.07
C ARG A 209 9.59 -3.48 -2.76
N MET A 210 8.27 -3.43 -2.66
CA MET A 210 7.52 -2.97 -1.50
C MET A 210 6.65 -4.11 -0.99
N ILE A 211 6.79 -4.47 0.29
CA ILE A 211 6.04 -5.56 0.92
C ILE A 211 5.40 -5.04 2.20
N ILE A 212 4.09 -5.19 2.31
CA ILE A 212 3.35 -5.04 3.57
C ILE A 212 2.70 -6.40 3.84
N ASN A 213 3.13 -7.07 4.90
CA ASN A 213 2.74 -8.45 5.18
C ASN A 213 2.25 -8.59 6.62
N GLY A 214 1.10 -9.23 6.82
CA GLY A 214 0.60 -9.58 8.15
C GLY A 214 0.43 -8.39 9.10
N SER A 215 0.27 -7.18 8.58
CA SER A 215 0.26 -5.95 9.39
C SER A 215 -1.16 -5.50 9.69
N THR A 216 -1.37 -4.83 10.82
CA THR A 216 -2.69 -4.37 11.27
C THR A 216 -2.73 -2.85 11.35
N PHE A 217 -3.77 -2.26 10.78
CA PHE A 217 -4.08 -0.83 10.84
C PHE A 217 -5.46 -0.67 11.46
N LEU A 218 -5.50 -0.25 12.72
CA LEU A 218 -6.71 -0.22 13.54
C LEU A 218 -6.99 1.19 14.05
N ASN A 219 -8.22 1.68 13.84
CA ASN A 219 -8.68 2.99 14.31
C ASN A 219 -7.77 4.14 13.81
N SER A 220 -7.31 4.04 12.56
CA SER A 220 -6.45 5.05 11.95
C SER A 220 -7.25 6.00 11.05
N SER A 221 -6.81 7.24 10.81
CA SER A 221 -7.50 8.04 9.78
C SER A 221 -7.22 7.45 8.39
N ARG A 222 -5.97 7.08 8.11
CA ARG A 222 -5.57 6.28 6.93
C ARG A 222 -4.73 5.09 7.36
N GLY A 223 -4.90 3.96 6.69
CA GLY A 223 -4.05 2.78 6.91
C GLY A 223 -2.72 2.92 6.18
N VAL A 224 -2.75 2.76 4.86
CA VAL A 224 -1.57 2.80 3.99
C VAL A 224 -1.81 3.72 2.79
N TYR A 225 -0.86 4.60 2.51
CA TYR A 225 -0.88 5.51 1.37
C TYR A 225 0.40 5.35 0.53
N ILE A 226 0.26 5.00 -0.75
CA ILE A 226 1.40 4.74 -1.64
C ILE A 226 1.32 5.65 -2.88
N TYR A 227 2.38 6.42 -3.10
CA TYR A 227 2.69 7.08 -4.36
C TYR A 227 3.88 6.38 -5.01
N ASN A 228 3.65 5.76 -6.15
CA ASN A 228 4.68 5.08 -6.92
C ASN A 228 4.87 5.74 -8.29
N PHE A 229 5.99 6.43 -8.47
CA PHE A 229 6.43 7.00 -9.74
C PHE A 229 7.53 6.17 -10.42
N GLY A 230 8.05 5.14 -9.73
CA GLY A 230 9.06 4.23 -10.28
C GLY A 230 8.46 3.12 -11.14
N TYR A 231 9.22 2.69 -12.15
CA TYR A 231 8.90 1.58 -13.05
C TYR A 231 9.45 0.25 -12.55
N TYR A 232 8.98 -0.88 -13.07
CA TYR A 232 9.39 -2.23 -12.61
C TYR A 232 9.22 -2.44 -11.09
N THR A 233 8.26 -1.74 -10.50
CA THR A 233 8.02 -1.82 -9.07
C THR A 233 7.06 -2.96 -8.77
N VAL A 234 7.42 -3.78 -7.78
CA VAL A 234 6.53 -4.83 -7.25
C VAL A 234 6.00 -4.37 -5.90
N ILE A 235 4.68 -4.14 -5.82
CA ILE A 235 3.96 -3.79 -4.60
C ILE A 235 3.16 -5.02 -4.17
N THR A 236 3.49 -5.56 -2.99
CA THR A 236 2.79 -6.70 -2.40
C THR A 236 2.20 -6.29 -1.05
N ILE A 237 0.89 -6.43 -0.91
CA ILE A 237 0.16 -6.22 0.35
C ILE A 237 -0.62 -7.49 0.64
N THR A 238 -0.26 -8.20 1.69
CA THR A 238 -0.85 -9.51 1.96
C THR A 238 -1.02 -9.82 3.44
N GLY A 239 -2.03 -10.63 3.75
CA GLY A 239 -2.32 -11.06 5.13
C GLY A 239 -2.64 -9.92 6.09
N SER A 240 -2.88 -8.70 5.59
CA SER A 240 -2.97 -7.50 6.42
C SER A 240 -4.41 -7.16 6.75
N THR A 241 -4.64 -6.53 7.90
CA THR A 241 -5.97 -6.11 8.36
C THR A 241 -6.05 -4.60 8.43
N PHE A 242 -7.09 -4.05 7.80
CA PHE A 242 -7.45 -2.65 7.83
C PHE A 242 -8.83 -2.53 8.48
N GLU A 243 -8.88 -2.05 9.71
CA GLU A 243 -10.09 -2.02 10.52
C GLU A 243 -10.36 -0.63 11.07
N ASN A 244 -11.60 -0.16 10.90
CA ASN A 244 -12.06 1.16 11.36
C ASN A 244 -11.14 2.30 10.89
N CYS A 245 -10.60 2.20 9.67
CA CYS A 245 -9.87 3.31 9.06
C CYS A 245 -10.86 4.35 8.55
N VAL A 246 -10.77 5.59 9.03
CA VAL A 246 -11.78 6.63 8.78
C VAL A 246 -11.14 7.93 8.32
N ASN A 247 -11.34 8.28 7.04
CA ASN A 247 -11.04 9.62 6.54
C ASN A 247 -12.12 10.08 5.56
N ASN A 248 -12.92 11.05 5.96
CA ASN A 248 -14.02 11.56 5.15
C ASN A 248 -13.72 12.92 4.48
N SER A 249 -12.45 13.36 4.51
CA SER A 249 -12.07 14.63 3.89
C SER A 249 -12.20 14.55 2.37
N TYR A 250 -12.95 15.48 1.78
CA TYR A 250 -13.14 15.62 0.33
C TYR A 250 -11.80 15.64 -0.45
N SER A 251 -10.75 16.21 0.14
CA SER A 251 -9.45 16.38 -0.52
C SER A 251 -8.60 15.10 -0.59
N SER A 252 -8.98 14.03 0.10
CA SER A 252 -8.03 12.99 0.47
C SER A 252 -8.02 11.72 -0.38
N ASN A 253 -8.80 11.65 -1.46
CA ASN A 253 -9.06 10.41 -2.21
C ASN A 253 -9.19 9.18 -1.29
N SER A 254 -9.85 9.34 -0.14
CA SER A 254 -9.61 8.50 1.02
C SER A 254 -10.14 7.08 0.85
N ALA A 255 -9.33 6.15 1.35
CA ALA A 255 -9.58 4.72 1.54
C ALA A 255 -8.64 4.21 2.65
N ALA A 256 -8.91 3.04 3.20
CA ALA A 256 -7.99 2.39 4.14
C ALA A 256 -6.63 2.07 3.49
N LEU A 257 -6.68 1.67 2.21
CA LEU A 257 -5.52 1.51 1.34
C LEU A 257 -5.65 2.42 0.10
N TYR A 258 -4.67 3.28 -0.13
CA TYR A 258 -4.57 4.11 -1.32
C TYR A 258 -3.29 3.80 -2.09
N ILE A 259 -3.42 3.60 -3.41
CA ILE A 259 -2.28 3.45 -4.32
C ILE A 259 -2.48 4.37 -5.53
N GLN A 260 -1.58 5.33 -5.70
CA GLN A 260 -1.40 6.07 -6.95
C GLN A 260 -0.08 5.63 -7.59
N SER A 261 -0.14 5.13 -8.81
CA SER A 261 1.02 4.55 -9.45
C SER A 261 1.12 4.89 -10.94
N TYR A 262 2.33 5.25 -11.34
CA TYR A 262 2.73 5.52 -12.71
C TYR A 262 3.52 4.31 -13.18
N SER A 263 2.96 3.61 -14.15
CA SER A 263 3.59 2.48 -14.83
C SER A 263 4.05 2.92 -16.21
N SER A 264 4.67 2.01 -16.98
CA SER A 264 4.73 2.14 -18.43
C SER A 264 4.35 0.81 -19.08
N SER A 265 3.91 0.85 -20.34
CA SER A 265 3.56 -0.36 -21.09
C SER A 265 4.78 -1.25 -21.35
N GLN A 266 5.96 -0.65 -21.50
CA GLN A 266 7.22 -1.39 -21.70
C GLN A 266 7.79 -1.93 -20.38
N ASN A 267 7.53 -1.25 -19.27
CA ASN A 267 8.11 -1.53 -17.96
C ASN A 267 7.01 -1.59 -16.88
N PRO A 268 6.10 -2.58 -16.94
CA PRO A 268 4.91 -2.58 -16.11
C PRO A 268 5.23 -2.84 -14.65
N ASN A 269 4.56 -2.09 -13.77
CA ASN A 269 4.54 -2.38 -12.34
C ASN A 269 3.64 -3.59 -12.03
N SER A 270 3.89 -4.24 -10.90
CA SER A 270 3.08 -5.36 -10.41
C SER A 270 2.45 -5.05 -9.06
N TYR A 271 1.15 -5.30 -8.95
CA TYR A 271 0.35 -5.03 -7.76
C TYR A 271 -0.32 -6.32 -7.30
N ILE A 272 0.10 -6.81 -6.13
CA ILE A 272 -0.39 -8.05 -5.53
C ILE A 272 -1.01 -7.69 -4.18
N ILE A 273 -2.32 -7.60 -4.11
CA ILE A 273 -3.09 -7.23 -2.92
C ILE A 273 -3.98 -8.42 -2.58
N ILE A 274 -3.50 -9.37 -1.79
CA ILE A 274 -4.20 -10.64 -1.59
C ILE A 274 -4.32 -11.02 -0.12
N GLN A 275 -5.39 -11.74 0.25
CA GLN A 275 -5.56 -12.25 1.62
C GLN A 275 -5.61 -11.15 2.69
N ASN A 276 -6.10 -9.97 2.34
CA ASN A 276 -6.28 -8.87 3.29
C ASN A 276 -7.72 -8.80 3.79
N LYS A 277 -7.91 -8.18 4.95
CA LYS A 277 -9.22 -7.90 5.53
C LYS A 277 -9.46 -6.39 5.58
N PHE A 278 -10.59 -5.94 5.07
CA PHE A 278 -11.05 -4.55 5.10
C PHE A 278 -12.37 -4.47 5.84
N ILE A 279 -12.34 -4.01 7.09
CA ILE A 279 -13.45 -4.09 8.04
C ILE A 279 -13.87 -2.69 8.48
N ASN A 280 -15.14 -2.35 8.30
CA ASN A 280 -15.77 -1.12 8.81
C ASN A 280 -15.06 0.18 8.41
N ASN A 281 -14.36 0.21 7.27
CA ASN A 281 -13.63 1.39 6.85
C ASN A 281 -14.58 2.42 6.21
N PHE A 282 -14.27 3.71 6.38
CA PHE A 282 -15.06 4.81 5.84
C PHE A 282 -14.19 5.83 5.13
N GLY A 283 -14.37 5.94 3.81
CA GLY A 283 -13.64 6.88 2.96
C GLY A 283 -14.57 7.82 2.19
N TYR A 284 -14.00 8.78 1.45
CA TYR A 284 -14.79 9.71 0.64
C TYR A 284 -15.30 9.02 -0.63
N TYR A 285 -14.41 8.36 -1.37
CA TYR A 285 -14.77 7.62 -2.58
C TYR A 285 -15.01 6.13 -2.34
N THR A 286 -14.24 5.51 -1.45
CA THR A 286 -14.34 4.08 -1.12
C THR A 286 -13.81 3.85 0.29
N GLY A 287 -14.36 2.90 1.04
CA GLY A 287 -13.87 2.60 2.38
C GLY A 287 -12.63 1.72 2.35
N GLY A 288 -12.60 0.71 1.48
CA GLY A 288 -11.54 -0.29 1.45
C GLY A 288 -10.30 0.15 0.68
N PHE A 289 -10.35 0.06 -0.65
CA PHE A 289 -9.19 0.18 -1.53
C PHE A 289 -9.40 1.16 -2.69
N TYR A 290 -8.57 2.19 -2.75
CA TYR A 290 -8.52 3.11 -3.89
C TYR A 290 -7.25 2.89 -4.72
N GLY A 291 -7.42 2.60 -6.01
CA GLY A 291 -6.34 2.39 -6.97
C GLY A 291 -6.40 3.38 -8.13
N TYR A 292 -5.32 4.10 -8.35
CA TYR A 292 -5.15 5.04 -9.47
C TYR A 292 -3.89 4.65 -10.25
N PHE A 293 -4.08 4.18 -11.49
CA PHE A 293 -3.03 3.56 -12.27
C PHE A 293 -2.88 4.23 -13.64
N LEU A 294 -1.71 4.80 -13.91
CA LEU A 294 -1.35 5.29 -15.25
C LEU A 294 -0.57 4.21 -16.01
N TYR A 295 -0.94 3.99 -17.27
CA TYR A 295 -0.20 3.14 -18.22
C TYR A 295 -0.12 1.65 -17.82
N GLY A 296 -1.17 1.13 -17.18
CA GLY A 296 -1.36 -0.32 -16.95
C GLY A 296 -0.53 -0.92 -15.80
N GLY A 297 -0.21 -2.21 -15.93
CA GLY A 297 0.45 -3.04 -14.92
C GLY A 297 -0.09 -4.46 -14.88
N THR A 298 0.46 -5.28 -13.99
CA THR A 298 -0.13 -6.59 -13.62
C THR A 298 -0.81 -6.47 -12.27
N PHE A 299 -2.04 -6.99 -12.16
CA PHE A 299 -2.85 -6.80 -10.96
C PHE A 299 -3.40 -8.14 -10.48
N ASN A 300 -3.30 -8.39 -9.18
CA ASN A 300 -3.92 -9.51 -8.51
C ASN A 300 -4.50 -9.03 -7.18
N PHE A 301 -5.82 -8.98 -7.09
CA PHE A 301 -6.58 -8.50 -5.94
C PHE A 301 -7.45 -9.60 -5.32
N SER A 302 -7.03 -10.87 -5.48
CA SER A 302 -7.80 -12.05 -5.10
C SER A 302 -7.78 -12.34 -3.60
N TYR A 303 -8.73 -13.14 -3.12
CA TYR A 303 -8.79 -13.63 -1.73
C TYR A 303 -8.88 -12.54 -0.65
N ASN A 304 -9.35 -11.34 -0.97
CA ASN A 304 -9.59 -10.31 0.05
C ASN A 304 -10.99 -10.45 0.67
N GLU A 305 -11.11 -10.10 1.94
CA GLU A 305 -12.36 -10.09 2.70
C GLU A 305 -12.78 -8.65 2.98
N PHE A 306 -13.98 -8.27 2.54
CA PHE A 306 -14.53 -6.94 2.74
C PHE A 306 -15.80 -7.01 3.61
N ILE A 307 -15.83 -6.25 4.70
CA ILE A 307 -16.92 -6.29 5.68
C ILE A 307 -17.33 -4.85 6.01
N HIS A 308 -18.57 -4.50 5.67
CA HIS A 308 -19.21 -3.22 6.04
C HIS A 308 -18.40 -1.95 5.74
N ASN A 309 -17.59 -1.95 4.67
CA ASN A 309 -16.95 -0.72 4.20
C ASN A 309 -18.01 0.24 3.63
N ARG A 310 -17.75 1.53 3.74
CA ARG A 310 -18.67 2.58 3.32
C ARG A 310 -17.91 3.73 2.67
N ASN A 311 -18.60 4.49 1.83
CA ASN A 311 -18.11 5.76 1.31
C ASN A 311 -19.13 6.88 1.51
N ASN A 312 -18.69 8.13 1.30
CA ASN A 312 -19.56 9.29 1.41
C ASN A 312 -20.40 9.53 0.13
N LEU A 313 -20.08 8.80 -0.95
CA LEU A 313 -20.66 8.96 -2.27
C LEU A 313 -21.32 7.67 -2.72
N SER A 314 -22.66 7.63 -2.67
CA SER A 314 -23.48 6.46 -3.06
C SER A 314 -23.29 5.98 -4.51
N ILE A 315 -22.52 6.70 -5.31
CA ILE A 315 -22.22 6.42 -6.71
C ILE A 315 -20.91 5.62 -6.93
N PHE A 316 -20.22 5.21 -5.87
CA PHE A 316 -18.98 4.45 -6.00
C PHE A 316 -19.02 3.15 -5.18
N GLY A 317 -18.13 2.22 -5.54
CA GLY A 317 -17.96 0.97 -4.83
C GLY A 317 -17.47 1.20 -3.41
N ASN A 318 -18.18 0.61 -2.44
CA ASN A 318 -17.83 0.73 -1.02
C ASN A 318 -16.50 0.04 -0.69
N ASP A 319 -16.18 -1.05 -1.38
CA ASP A 319 -15.02 -1.89 -1.08
C ASP A 319 -13.80 -1.50 -1.90
N ALA A 320 -13.99 -1.20 -3.19
CA ALA A 320 -12.91 -0.69 -4.01
C ALA A 320 -13.37 0.31 -5.08
N TYR A 321 -12.48 1.23 -5.39
CA TYR A 321 -12.56 2.09 -6.56
C TYR A 321 -11.23 2.07 -7.32
N LEU A 322 -11.29 1.57 -8.55
CA LEU A 322 -10.14 1.50 -9.46
C LEU A 322 -10.31 2.45 -10.64
N ARG A 323 -9.26 3.21 -10.93
CA ARG A 323 -9.18 4.12 -12.07
C ARG A 323 -7.92 3.83 -12.88
N TRP A 324 -8.10 3.59 -14.18
CA TRP A 324 -7.00 3.45 -15.14
C TRP A 324 -6.99 4.61 -16.15
N TYR A 325 -5.82 5.23 -16.33
CA TYR A 325 -5.58 6.13 -17.46
C TYR A 325 -4.85 5.34 -18.53
N GLN A 326 -5.61 5.01 -19.58
CA GLN A 326 -5.34 4.03 -20.63
C GLN A 326 -5.62 2.58 -20.21
N TYR A 327 -6.04 1.80 -21.19
CA TYR A 327 -6.21 0.37 -21.04
C TYR A 327 -4.84 -0.29 -20.83
N PRO A 328 -4.73 -1.27 -19.91
CA PRO A 328 -3.62 -2.21 -19.94
C PRO A 328 -3.54 -2.91 -21.31
N GLN A 329 -2.37 -3.44 -21.65
CA GLN A 329 -2.18 -4.17 -22.90
C GLN A 329 -3.20 -5.33 -23.00
N ASP A 330 -3.75 -5.53 -24.19
CA ASP A 330 -4.76 -6.55 -24.54
C ASP A 330 -6.15 -6.36 -23.89
N TRP A 331 -6.38 -5.23 -23.23
CA TRP A 331 -7.70 -4.88 -22.72
C TRP A 331 -8.48 -4.12 -23.78
N THR A 332 -9.73 -4.50 -23.94
CA THR A 332 -10.70 -3.88 -24.84
C THR A 332 -11.95 -3.53 -24.06
N ILE A 333 -12.79 -2.67 -24.64
CA ILE A 333 -14.11 -2.37 -24.06
C ILE A 333 -14.93 -3.64 -23.81
N ASP A 334 -14.78 -4.65 -24.67
CA ASP A 334 -15.53 -5.91 -24.60
C ASP A 334 -15.06 -6.80 -23.43
N ASN A 335 -13.76 -6.82 -23.11
CA ASN A 335 -13.21 -7.74 -22.12
C ASN A 335 -12.87 -7.08 -20.77
N ALA A 336 -12.88 -5.74 -20.69
CA ALA A 336 -12.43 -4.99 -19.51
C ALA A 336 -13.17 -5.40 -18.23
N LYS A 337 -14.50 -5.53 -18.27
CA LYS A 337 -15.29 -5.97 -17.11
C LYS A 337 -14.83 -7.34 -16.60
N TYR A 338 -14.68 -8.31 -17.50
CA TYR A 338 -14.23 -9.65 -17.15
C TYR A 338 -12.81 -9.65 -16.57
N LYS A 339 -11.89 -8.88 -17.16
CA LYS A 339 -10.52 -8.77 -16.64
C LYS A 339 -10.50 -8.15 -15.24
N VAL A 340 -11.34 -7.16 -14.96
CA VAL A 340 -11.50 -6.61 -13.60
C VAL A 340 -12.11 -7.64 -12.64
N GLN A 341 -13.13 -8.41 -13.05
CA GLN A 341 -13.68 -9.50 -12.23
C GLN A 341 -12.63 -10.54 -11.84
N LYS A 342 -11.80 -10.95 -12.81
CA LYS A 342 -10.71 -11.90 -12.58
C LYS A 342 -9.67 -11.39 -11.57
N MET A 343 -9.44 -10.09 -11.47
CA MET A 343 -8.54 -9.55 -10.43
C MET A 343 -9.06 -9.82 -9.02
N PHE A 344 -10.38 -9.83 -8.82
CA PHE A 344 -11.04 -10.01 -7.54
C PHE A 344 -11.61 -11.42 -7.35
N GLU A 345 -11.04 -12.41 -8.01
CA GLU A 345 -11.45 -13.81 -7.85
C GLU A 345 -11.29 -14.25 -6.39
N ASN A 346 -12.24 -15.06 -5.90
CA ASN A 346 -12.25 -15.59 -4.53
C ASN A 346 -12.27 -14.54 -3.40
N CYS A 347 -12.68 -13.30 -3.69
CA CYS A 347 -12.95 -12.29 -2.66
C CYS A 347 -14.31 -12.50 -1.99
N THR A 348 -14.45 -12.02 -0.75
CA THR A 348 -15.73 -11.93 -0.04
C THR A 348 -16.21 -10.47 -0.08
N PRO A 349 -17.25 -10.12 -0.86
CA PRO A 349 -17.75 -8.75 -0.98
C PRO A 349 -18.54 -8.32 0.26
N SER A 350 -18.54 -7.01 0.58
CA SER A 350 -19.42 -6.48 1.64
C SER A 350 -20.88 -6.31 1.19
N ASN A 351 -21.11 -6.12 -0.12
CA ASN A 351 -22.41 -5.99 -0.75
C ASN A 351 -22.34 -6.29 -2.28
N GLU A 352 -23.47 -6.26 -2.98
CA GLU A 352 -23.46 -6.26 -4.45
C GLU A 352 -22.87 -4.98 -5.02
N LYS A 353 -22.25 -5.05 -6.22
CA LYS A 353 -21.67 -3.89 -6.91
C LYS A 353 -20.63 -3.14 -6.04
N ASN A 354 -19.91 -3.88 -5.20
CA ASN A 354 -18.99 -3.34 -4.20
C ASN A 354 -17.70 -2.76 -4.79
N VAL A 355 -17.36 -3.11 -6.02
CA VAL A 355 -16.21 -2.57 -6.75
C VAL A 355 -16.71 -1.72 -7.90
N TYR A 356 -16.29 -0.44 -7.91
CA TYR A 356 -16.47 0.45 -9.06
C TYR A 356 -15.15 0.58 -9.80
N TYR A 357 -15.23 0.56 -11.13
CA TYR A 357 -14.07 0.70 -11.98
C TYR A 357 -14.31 1.71 -13.10
N GLU A 358 -13.28 2.45 -13.50
CA GLU A 358 -13.35 3.30 -14.70
C GLU A 358 -12.03 3.36 -15.46
N PHE A 359 -12.15 3.54 -16.77
CA PHE A 359 -11.04 3.75 -17.70
C PHE A 359 -11.19 5.10 -18.39
N ARG A 360 -10.07 5.79 -18.52
CA ARG A 360 -9.98 7.08 -19.18
C ARG A 360 -8.91 7.02 -20.26
N VAL A 361 -9.25 7.45 -21.48
CA VAL A 361 -8.30 7.55 -22.60
C VAL A 361 -8.12 9.03 -22.92
N ASN A 362 -6.88 9.53 -22.87
CA ASN A 362 -6.56 10.96 -23.03
C ASN A 362 -7.39 11.85 -22.09
N ASP A 363 -7.50 11.44 -20.82
CA ASP A 363 -8.31 12.08 -19.76
C ASP A 363 -9.83 12.11 -20.02
N VAL A 364 -10.29 11.57 -21.15
CA VAL A 364 -11.71 11.43 -21.48
C VAL A 364 -12.22 10.10 -20.95
N PHE A 365 -13.37 10.15 -20.30
CA PHE A 365 -14.09 8.96 -19.84
C PHE A 365 -14.44 8.06 -21.02
N ASP A 366 -14.10 6.78 -20.93
CA ASP A 366 -14.41 5.81 -21.99
C ASP A 366 -15.41 4.74 -21.50
N ILE A 367 -15.03 3.95 -20.49
CA ILE A 367 -15.93 2.97 -19.86
C ILE A 367 -15.83 3.05 -18.33
N SER A 368 -16.97 2.85 -17.66
CA SER A 368 -17.01 2.48 -16.26
C SER A 368 -18.09 1.46 -15.99
N GLY A 369 -18.01 0.85 -14.82
CA GLY A 369 -19.01 -0.10 -14.40
C GLY A 369 -18.82 -0.53 -12.96
N TYR A 370 -19.70 -1.46 -12.58
CA TYR A 370 -19.64 -2.10 -11.28
C TYR A 370 -19.48 -3.60 -11.47
N ILE A 371 -18.75 -4.22 -10.55
CA ILE A 371 -18.72 -5.67 -10.39
C ILE A 371 -19.00 -6.01 -8.93
N THR A 372 -19.39 -7.26 -8.70
CA THR A 372 -19.36 -7.87 -7.37
C THR A 372 -18.09 -8.72 -7.28
N SER A 373 -17.18 -8.38 -6.36
CA SER A 373 -15.95 -9.16 -6.15
C SER A 373 -16.27 -10.60 -5.73
N GLY A 374 -15.43 -11.56 -6.11
CA GLY A 374 -15.68 -12.99 -5.88
C GLY A 374 -16.62 -13.66 -6.89
N VAL A 375 -17.31 -12.87 -7.73
CA VAL A 375 -18.11 -13.38 -8.85
C VAL A 375 -17.35 -13.16 -10.14
N VAL A 376 -17.15 -14.24 -10.89
CA VAL A 376 -16.47 -14.23 -12.18
C VAL A 376 -17.44 -14.70 -13.25
N GLU A 377 -17.80 -13.80 -14.17
CA GLU A 377 -18.54 -14.17 -15.38
C GLU A 377 -17.58 -14.87 -16.37
N GLN A 378 -18.10 -15.58 -17.38
CA GLN A 378 -17.26 -16.22 -18.40
C GLN A 378 -16.54 -15.16 -19.28
N ASP A 379 -15.30 -15.42 -19.73
CA ASP A 379 -14.60 -14.49 -20.65
C ASP A 379 -15.43 -14.38 -21.95
N PRO A 380 -15.79 -13.17 -22.40
CA PRO A 380 -16.38 -12.99 -23.72
C PRO A 380 -15.50 -13.53 -24.86
N GLY A 381 -14.19 -13.68 -24.63
CA GLY A 381 -13.22 -14.30 -25.54
C GLY A 381 -13.07 -15.81 -25.42
N ASP A 382 -13.59 -16.47 -24.37
CA ASP A 382 -13.55 -17.94 -24.26
C ASP A 382 -14.61 -18.61 -25.16
N ASP A 383 -15.57 -17.84 -25.68
CA ASP A 383 -16.51 -18.32 -26.68
C ASP A 383 -15.88 -18.52 -28.08
N LEU A 384 -14.59 -18.21 -28.25
CA LEU A 384 -13.86 -18.33 -29.52
C LEU A 384 -13.44 -19.78 -29.86
N GLU A 385 -13.75 -20.79 -29.02
CA GLU A 385 -13.55 -22.19 -29.41
C GLU A 385 -14.40 -22.51 -30.66
N GLU A 386 -13.75 -23.04 -31.70
CA GLU A 386 -14.41 -23.50 -32.92
C GLU A 386 -15.52 -24.47 -32.54
N GLY A 387 -16.77 -24.04 -32.71
CA GLY A 387 -17.90 -24.93 -32.56
C GLY A 387 -17.78 -26.07 -33.57
N THR A 388 -17.91 -27.31 -33.11
CA THR A 388 -17.69 -28.50 -33.94
C THR A 388 -18.75 -28.73 -35.01
N GLU A 389 -19.83 -27.94 -35.05
CA GLU A 389 -20.97 -28.20 -35.93
C GLU A 389 -21.57 -26.93 -36.56
N GLY A 390 -21.23 -26.71 -37.84
CA GLY A 390 -22.03 -25.94 -38.79
C GLY A 390 -22.01 -24.41 -38.64
N CYS A 391 -22.56 -23.73 -39.65
CA CYS A 391 -22.64 -22.26 -39.70
C CYS A 391 -23.95 -21.70 -39.13
N ILE A 392 -24.76 -22.54 -38.48
CA ILE A 392 -26.07 -22.16 -37.93
C ILE A 392 -25.98 -22.20 -36.42
N TRP A 393 -26.14 -21.06 -35.78
CA TRP A 393 -25.95 -20.91 -34.34
C TRP A 393 -27.12 -20.19 -33.69
N ASN A 394 -27.45 -20.64 -32.48
CA ASN A 394 -28.30 -19.91 -31.56
C ASN A 394 -27.40 -19.15 -30.58
N VAL A 395 -27.74 -17.90 -30.30
CA VAL A 395 -27.06 -17.08 -29.30
C VAL A 395 -28.01 -16.82 -28.14
N ASN A 396 -27.57 -17.14 -26.93
CA ASN A 396 -28.31 -16.79 -25.72
C ASN A 396 -27.38 -16.43 -24.55
N GLN A 397 -27.81 -15.53 -23.67
CA GLN A 397 -27.02 -15.01 -22.53
C GLN A 397 -26.53 -16.08 -21.53
N THR A 398 -27.11 -17.28 -21.56
CA THR A 398 -26.80 -18.43 -20.69
C THR A 398 -26.07 -19.57 -21.40
N GLY A 399 -25.67 -19.40 -22.68
CA GLY A 399 -25.26 -20.45 -23.62
C GLY A 399 -24.48 -21.64 -23.05
N ASP A 400 -24.80 -22.84 -23.56
CA ASP A 400 -24.22 -24.12 -23.17
C ASP A 400 -22.85 -24.42 -23.79
N GLY A 401 -22.40 -23.59 -24.74
CA GLY A 401 -21.11 -23.72 -25.44
C GLY A 401 -21.09 -24.79 -26.54
N ILE A 402 -22.13 -25.63 -26.63
CA ILE A 402 -22.22 -26.77 -27.57
C ILE A 402 -23.23 -26.48 -28.68
N SER A 403 -24.47 -26.12 -28.32
CA SER A 403 -25.57 -25.84 -29.25
C SER A 403 -25.97 -24.36 -29.28
N THR A 404 -25.51 -23.61 -28.29
CA THR A 404 -25.76 -22.19 -28.10
C THR A 404 -24.48 -21.49 -27.66
N LYS A 405 -24.11 -20.40 -28.34
CA LYS A 405 -23.01 -19.52 -27.91
C LYS A 405 -23.58 -18.36 -27.10
N LYS A 406 -22.78 -17.73 -26.23
CA LYS A 406 -23.25 -16.55 -25.48
C LYS A 406 -23.19 -15.27 -26.29
N THR A 407 -22.29 -15.22 -27.26
CA THR A 407 -22.00 -14.04 -28.06
C THR A 407 -22.06 -14.33 -29.56
N ILE A 408 -22.50 -13.33 -30.34
CA ILE A 408 -22.41 -13.33 -31.80
C ILE A 408 -20.94 -13.40 -32.22
N LYS A 409 -20.05 -12.70 -31.49
CA LYS A 409 -18.60 -12.71 -31.73
C LYS A 409 -18.00 -14.10 -31.58
N GLY A 410 -18.42 -14.87 -30.58
CA GLY A 410 -18.04 -16.27 -30.40
C GLY A 410 -18.46 -17.15 -31.58
N VAL A 411 -19.68 -16.98 -32.07
CA VAL A 411 -20.14 -17.65 -33.31
C VAL A 411 -19.28 -17.27 -34.50
N LEU A 412 -19.00 -15.98 -34.68
CA LEU A 412 -18.20 -15.47 -35.78
C LEU A 412 -16.70 -15.75 -35.64
N ALA A 413 -16.22 -16.35 -34.55
CA ALA A 413 -14.84 -16.77 -34.43
C ALA A 413 -14.58 -18.14 -35.07
N GLY A 414 -15.59 -19.02 -35.06
CA GLY A 414 -15.52 -20.32 -35.70
C GLY A 414 -15.31 -20.21 -37.21
N ASN A 415 -14.69 -21.25 -37.78
CA ASN A 415 -14.63 -21.43 -39.23
C ASN A 415 -16.00 -21.92 -39.74
N CYS A 416 -16.48 -21.28 -40.81
CA CYS A 416 -17.69 -21.70 -41.50
C CYS A 416 -17.30 -22.27 -42.86
N THR A 417 -17.77 -23.48 -43.14
CA THR A 417 -17.58 -24.16 -44.44
C THR A 417 -18.88 -24.22 -45.25
N ASP A 418 -20.01 -23.76 -44.71
CA ASP A 418 -21.29 -23.71 -45.40
C ASP A 418 -21.30 -22.57 -46.42
N PRO A 419 -21.55 -22.84 -47.72
CA PRO A 419 -21.64 -21.80 -48.75
C PRO A 419 -22.82 -20.82 -48.54
N GLU A 420 -23.80 -21.15 -47.70
CA GLU A 420 -24.86 -20.22 -47.31
C GLU A 420 -24.42 -19.25 -46.20
N GLY A 421 -23.21 -19.40 -45.67
CA GLY A 421 -22.63 -18.54 -44.65
C GLY A 421 -23.21 -18.74 -43.25
N TYR A 422 -23.00 -17.77 -42.36
CA TYR A 422 -23.44 -17.81 -40.96
C TYR A 422 -24.92 -17.46 -40.84
N LYS A 423 -25.67 -18.24 -40.06
CA LYS A 423 -27.05 -17.95 -39.63
C LYS A 423 -27.11 -17.93 -38.11
N ILE A 424 -27.21 -16.74 -37.54
CA ILE A 424 -27.19 -16.49 -36.10
C ILE A 424 -28.59 -16.10 -35.65
N THR A 425 -29.17 -16.86 -34.73
CA THR A 425 -30.49 -16.58 -34.16
C THR A 425 -30.35 -16.11 -32.72
N LEU A 426 -30.83 -14.90 -32.41
CA LEU A 426 -30.83 -14.38 -31.04
C LEU A 426 -32.04 -14.94 -30.28
N LEU A 427 -31.80 -15.72 -29.24
CA LEU A 427 -32.87 -16.36 -28.47
C LEU A 427 -33.41 -15.48 -27.34
N ASN A 428 -32.67 -14.45 -26.92
CA ASN A 428 -33.12 -13.51 -25.90
C ASN A 428 -33.93 -12.37 -26.51
N ALA A 429 -34.97 -11.93 -25.80
CA ALA A 429 -35.76 -10.75 -26.19
C ALA A 429 -34.95 -9.44 -26.18
N ILE A 430 -33.85 -9.41 -25.42
CA ILE A 430 -32.91 -8.29 -25.33
C ILE A 430 -31.48 -8.85 -25.38
N HIS A 431 -30.68 -8.39 -26.34
CA HIS A 431 -29.27 -8.76 -26.50
C HIS A 431 -28.41 -7.51 -26.68
N TYR A 432 -27.35 -7.37 -25.88
CA TYR A 432 -26.44 -6.22 -25.95
C TYR A 432 -25.04 -6.71 -26.31
N GLU A 433 -24.57 -6.37 -27.50
CA GLU A 433 -23.24 -6.75 -27.98
C GLU A 433 -22.78 -5.78 -29.07
N SER A 434 -21.49 -5.44 -29.09
CA SER A 434 -20.84 -4.75 -30.21
C SER A 434 -20.16 -5.79 -31.09
N VAL A 435 -20.50 -5.83 -32.38
CA VAL A 435 -20.00 -6.85 -33.30
C VAL A 435 -19.35 -6.19 -34.51
N SER A 436 -18.12 -6.60 -34.81
CA SER A 436 -17.45 -6.28 -36.07
C SER A 436 -17.48 -7.50 -36.99
N ILE A 437 -18.13 -7.38 -38.15
CA ILE A 437 -18.23 -8.47 -39.13
C ILE A 437 -17.07 -8.34 -40.13
N ASN A 438 -16.10 -9.24 -40.04
CA ASN A 438 -14.97 -9.33 -40.96
C ASN A 438 -14.87 -10.75 -41.55
N LYS A 439 -15.83 -11.11 -42.40
CA LYS A 439 -15.88 -12.39 -43.12
C LYS A 439 -15.71 -12.15 -44.62
N ILE A 440 -15.10 -13.11 -45.31
CA ILE A 440 -14.92 -13.02 -46.77
C ILE A 440 -16.28 -13.06 -47.48
N ARG A 441 -16.33 -12.48 -48.69
CA ARG A 441 -17.55 -12.32 -49.49
C ARG A 441 -18.36 -13.62 -49.64
N ASP A 442 -17.68 -14.76 -49.66
CA ASP A 442 -18.27 -16.07 -49.93
C ASP A 442 -19.00 -16.67 -48.70
N PHE A 443 -18.91 -16.03 -47.53
CA PHE A 443 -19.60 -16.46 -46.31
C PHE A 443 -20.43 -15.32 -45.73
N PRO A 444 -21.66 -15.09 -46.26
CA PRO A 444 -22.54 -14.04 -45.76
C PRO A 444 -22.91 -14.28 -44.29
N VAL A 445 -23.23 -13.22 -43.54
CA VAL A 445 -23.66 -13.32 -42.13
C VAL A 445 -25.10 -12.82 -42.03
N LEU A 446 -26.00 -13.71 -41.61
CA LEU A 446 -27.39 -13.38 -41.27
C LEU A 446 -27.57 -13.43 -39.76
N ILE A 447 -27.99 -12.32 -39.16
CA ILE A 447 -28.36 -12.23 -37.74
C ILE A 447 -29.87 -11.96 -37.67
N LYS A 448 -30.63 -12.76 -36.94
CA LYS A 448 -32.09 -12.66 -36.84
C LYS A 448 -32.63 -12.84 -35.44
#